data_AF-A0A951B4Z0-F1
#
_entry.id   AF-A0A951B4Z0-F1
#
_cell.length_a   1.000
_cell.length_b   1.000
_cell.length_c   1.000
_cell.angle_alpha   90.00
_cell.angle_beta   90.00
_cell.angle_gamma   90.00
#
_symmetry.space_group_name_H-M   'P 1'
#
loop_
_entity.id
_entity.type
_entity.pdbx_description
1 polymer ?
#
loop_
_entity_poly.entity_id
_entity_poly.type
_entity_poly.pdbx_seq_one_letter_code
_entity_poly.pdbx_strand_id
1 'polypeptide(L)'
;MSWWVECRRLFLFSGVMFVLAIVPVLNYTYSGHGGFAWLIAPLCGPYITIRAIRRFREVGGAVRSAYARFLIRAIPSYVVAALPLSWMATMSIRHTFGLRVSPWAFYGVMVSPFPWSYFIR
;
A
#
# COMPACT_ATOMS: atom_id res chain seq x y z
N MET A 1 4.38 -11.50 -23.27
CA MET A 1 3.36 -11.19 -22.25
C MET A 1 3.23 -9.67 -22.15
N SER A 2 2.02 -9.10 -22.20
CA SER A 2 1.88 -7.64 -22.23
C SER A 2 2.18 -7.03 -20.85
N TRP A 3 2.80 -5.85 -20.84
CA TRP A 3 3.16 -5.09 -19.63
C TRP A 3 1.98 -4.93 -18.65
N TRP A 4 0.79 -4.68 -19.18
CA TRP A 4 -0.45 -4.55 -18.39
C TRP A 4 -0.84 -5.82 -17.63
N VAL A 5 -0.61 -6.99 -18.21
CA VAL A 5 -0.88 -8.28 -17.54
C VAL A 5 0.10 -8.49 -16.37
N GLU A 6 1.34 -8.04 -16.51
CA GLU A 6 2.36 -8.11 -15.47
C GLU A 6 2.03 -7.17 -14.30
N CYS A 7 1.72 -5.90 -14.59
CA CYS A 7 1.27 -4.93 -13.59
C CYS A 7 0.03 -5.43 -12.85
N ARG A 8 -0.97 -5.95 -13.58
CA ARG A 8 -2.17 -6.52 -12.95
C ARG A 8 -1.79 -7.65 -12.01
N ARG A 9 -0.94 -8.60 -12.40
CA ARG A 9 -0.54 -9.73 -11.52
C ARG A 9 0.24 -9.30 -10.28
N LEU A 10 1.03 -8.23 -10.36
CA LEU A 10 1.79 -7.71 -9.23
C LEU A 10 0.88 -7.00 -8.21
N PHE A 11 -0.05 -6.18 -8.69
CA PHE A 11 -0.90 -5.33 -7.85
C PHE A 11 -2.28 -5.90 -7.53
N LEU A 12 -2.74 -6.96 -8.22
CA LEU A 12 -4.09 -7.51 -8.05
C LEU A 12 -4.38 -7.88 -6.59
N PHE A 13 -3.43 -8.57 -5.93
CA PHE A 13 -3.61 -8.99 -4.54
C PHE A 13 -3.82 -7.77 -3.63
N SER A 14 -2.92 -6.79 -3.69
CA SER A 14 -2.99 -5.58 -2.87
C SER A 14 -4.19 -4.71 -3.23
N GLY A 15 -4.57 -4.65 -4.50
CA GLY A 15 -5.78 -3.95 -4.95
C GLY A 15 -7.06 -4.60 -4.42
N VAL A 16 -7.15 -5.93 -4.43
CA VAL A 16 -8.26 -6.67 -3.83
C VAL A 16 -8.32 -6.43 -2.33
N MET A 17 -7.18 -6.52 -1.62
CA MET A 17 -7.11 -6.25 -0.19
C MET A 17 -7.51 -4.81 0.16
N PHE A 18 -7.11 -3.84 -0.65
CA PHE A 18 -7.47 -2.43 -0.47
C PHE A 18 -8.98 -2.20 -0.65
N VAL A 19 -9.59 -2.80 -1.68
CA VAL A 19 -11.04 -2.72 -1.91
C VAL A 19 -11.82 -3.38 -0.75
N LEU A 20 -11.39 -4.55 -0.29
CA LEU A 20 -11.98 -5.24 0.86
C LEU A 20 -11.89 -4.41 2.15
N ALA A 21 -10.82 -3.63 2.32
CA ALA A 21 -10.63 -2.77 3.47
C ALA A 21 -11.50 -1.49 3.43
N ILE A 22 -11.87 -0.98 2.26
CA ILE A 22 -12.56 0.31 2.11
C ILE A 22 -14.08 0.18 1.99
N VAL A 23 -14.59 -0.84 1.29
CA VAL A 23 -16.02 -0.96 1.00
C VAL A 23 -16.79 -1.33 2.27
N PRO A 24 -17.68 -0.49 2.82
CA PRO A 24 -18.26 -0.66 4.16
C PRO A 24 -18.93 -2.02 4.42
N VAL A 25 -19.60 -2.61 3.42
CA VAL A 25 -20.29 -3.91 3.53
C VAL A 25 -19.29 -5.07 3.54
N LEU A 26 -18.25 -5.02 2.70
CA LEU A 26 -17.17 -6.02 2.70
C LEU A 26 -16.27 -5.87 3.93
N ASN A 27 -16.14 -4.62 4.39
CA ASN A 27 -15.42 -4.22 5.57
C ASN A 27 -16.09 -4.77 6.83
N TYR A 28 -17.42 -4.85 6.91
CA TYR A 28 -18.07 -5.45 8.09
C TYR A 28 -17.69 -6.93 8.33
N THR A 29 -17.49 -7.72 7.26
CA THR A 29 -17.08 -9.13 7.31
C THR A 29 -15.57 -9.37 7.39
N TYR A 30 -14.73 -8.46 6.88
CA TYR A 30 -13.27 -8.66 6.74
C TYR A 30 -12.40 -7.54 7.37
N SER A 31 -12.94 -6.36 7.65
CA SER A 31 -12.22 -5.12 8.01
C SER A 31 -12.91 -4.24 9.09
N GLY A 32 -13.82 -4.76 9.90
CA GLY A 32 -14.30 -4.06 11.09
C GLY A 32 -13.13 -3.96 12.08
N HIS A 33 -12.31 -2.90 11.99
CA HIS A 33 -11.17 -2.52 12.85
C HIS A 33 -10.50 -3.67 13.64
N GLY A 34 -10.26 -4.82 12.98
CA GLY A 34 -9.99 -6.10 13.68
C GLY A 34 -10.28 -7.38 12.88
N GLY A 35 -10.86 -7.31 11.68
CA GLY A 35 -11.06 -8.49 10.83
C GLY A 35 -9.76 -9.09 10.26
N PHE A 36 -9.80 -10.35 9.80
CA PHE A 36 -8.64 -11.09 9.30
C PHE A 36 -7.83 -10.36 8.21
N ALA A 37 -8.46 -9.49 7.41
CA ALA A 37 -7.74 -8.72 6.39
C ALA A 37 -6.70 -7.77 7.00
N TRP A 38 -6.91 -7.28 8.22
CA TRP A 38 -5.94 -6.44 8.93
C TRP A 38 -4.70 -7.20 9.40
N LEU A 39 -4.79 -8.52 9.60
CA LEU A 39 -3.62 -9.36 9.91
C LEU A 39 -2.72 -9.54 8.68
N ILE A 40 -3.31 -9.49 7.48
CA ILE A 40 -2.61 -9.77 6.22
C ILE A 40 -2.21 -8.48 5.50
N ALA A 41 -2.89 -7.36 5.75
CA ALA A 41 -2.60 -6.07 5.12
C ALA A 41 -1.14 -5.59 5.31
N PRO A 42 -0.51 -5.72 6.51
CA PRO A 42 0.90 -5.41 6.68
C PRO A 42 1.83 -6.29 5.84
N LEU A 43 1.40 -7.51 5.48
CA LEU A 43 2.17 -8.45 4.66
C LEU A 43 2.09 -8.14 3.16
N CYS A 44 1.14 -7.32 2.71
CA CYS A 44 1.01 -6.92 1.30
C CYS A 44 2.27 -6.22 0.76
N GLY A 45 2.86 -5.31 1.55
CA GLY A 45 4.08 -4.59 1.19
C GLY A 45 5.31 -5.51 1.03
N PRO A 46 5.65 -6.31 2.05
CA PRO A 46 6.68 -7.35 1.94
C PRO A 46 6.43 -8.34 0.80
N TYR A 47 5.19 -8.79 0.60
CA TYR A 47 4.82 -9.71 -0.48
C TYR A 47 5.09 -9.12 -1.87
N ILE A 48 4.65 -7.88 -2.14
CA ILE A 48 4.94 -7.19 -3.40
C ILE A 48 6.45 -7.02 -3.58
N THR A 49 7.16 -6.61 -2.51
CA THR A 49 8.60 -6.37 -2.54
C THR A 49 9.37 -7.64 -2.90
N ILE A 50 9.10 -8.76 -2.22
CA ILE A 50 9.76 -10.05 -2.49
C ILE A 50 9.46 -10.52 -3.92
N ARG A 51 8.21 -10.39 -4.37
CA ARG A 51 7.81 -10.78 -5.73
C ARG A 51 8.47 -9.91 -6.79
N ALA A 52 8.59 -8.61 -6.53
CA ALA A 52 9.27 -7.67 -7.40
C ALA A 52 10.78 -7.95 -7.48
N ILE A 53 11.43 -8.27 -6.35
CA ILE A 53 12.86 -8.63 -6.30
C ILE A 53 13.10 -9.95 -7.04
N ARG A 54 12.32 -11.01 -6.76
CA ARG A 54 12.43 -12.28 -7.49
C ARG A 54 12.31 -12.07 -8.98
N ARG A 55 11.28 -11.33 -9.40
CA ARG A 55 11.04 -11.07 -10.82
C ARG A 55 12.19 -10.30 -11.44
N PHE A 56 12.70 -9.27 -10.77
CA PHE A 56 13.84 -8.48 -11.24
C PHE A 56 15.12 -9.30 -11.42
N ARG A 57 15.30 -10.36 -10.63
CA ARG A 57 16.42 -11.32 -10.77
C ARG A 57 16.22 -12.30 -11.92
N GLU A 58 14.96 -12.67 -12.20
CA GLU A 58 14.59 -13.62 -13.26
C GLU A 58 14.56 -12.99 -14.66
N VAL A 59 14.22 -11.70 -14.79
CA VAL A 59 14.17 -11.01 -16.09
C VAL A 59 15.52 -10.42 -16.49
N GLY A 60 15.97 -10.72 -17.71
CA GLY A 60 17.16 -10.13 -18.34
C GLY A 60 16.84 -9.04 -19.36
N GLY A 61 17.87 -8.27 -19.75
CA GLY A 61 17.81 -7.34 -20.88
C GLY A 61 16.80 -6.18 -20.74
N ALA A 62 16.08 -5.89 -21.83
CA ALA A 62 15.17 -4.74 -21.95
C ALA A 62 13.99 -4.76 -20.96
N VAL A 63 13.58 -5.94 -20.50
CA VAL A 63 12.47 -6.07 -19.54
C VAL A 63 12.91 -5.61 -18.15
N ARG A 64 14.15 -5.91 -17.75
CA ARG A 64 14.72 -5.49 -16.47
C ARG A 64 14.83 -3.96 -16.37
N SER A 65 15.25 -3.30 -17.45
CA SER A 65 15.36 -1.83 -17.49
C SER A 65 13.99 -1.15 -17.49
N ALA A 66 12.98 -1.72 -18.18
CA ALA A 66 11.59 -1.25 -18.06
C ALA A 66 11.06 -1.40 -16.63
N TYR A 67 11.35 -2.51 -15.97
CA TYR A 67 10.96 -2.76 -14.58
C TYR A 67 11.64 -1.79 -13.60
N ALA A 68 12.94 -1.53 -13.77
CA ALA A 68 13.66 -0.54 -12.97
C ALA A 68 13.07 0.87 -13.12
N ARG A 69 12.80 1.30 -14.37
CA ARG A 69 12.16 2.59 -14.65
C ARG A 69 10.77 2.69 -14.03
N PHE A 70 10.01 1.60 -14.05
CA PHE A 70 8.71 1.56 -13.39
C PHE A 70 8.85 1.75 -11.88
N LEU A 71 9.74 1.01 -11.21
CA LEU A 71 9.96 1.15 -9.76
C LEU A 71 10.43 2.55 -9.37
N ILE A 72 11.37 3.13 -10.13
CA ILE A 72 11.89 4.50 -9.92
C ILE A 72 10.78 5.55 -10.02
N ARG A 73 9.73 5.31 -10.83
CA ARG A 73 8.59 6.21 -10.96
C ARG A 73 7.51 5.92 -9.93
N ALA A 74 7.23 4.63 -9.68
CA ALA A 74 6.16 4.19 -8.80
C ALA A 74 6.39 4.60 -7.34
N ILE A 75 7.63 4.54 -6.85
CA ILE A 75 7.95 4.90 -5.46
C ILE A 75 7.69 6.40 -5.20
N PRO A 76 8.25 7.36 -5.97
CA PRO A 76 7.91 8.77 -5.82
C PRO A 76 6.43 9.06 -6.02
N SER A 77 5.77 8.43 -7.00
CA SER A 77 4.33 8.60 -7.21
C SER A 77 3.51 8.16 -6.01
N TYR A 78 3.90 7.05 -5.36
CA TYR A 78 3.27 6.59 -4.12
C TYR A 78 3.48 7.58 -2.97
N VAL A 79 4.70 8.06 -2.76
CA VAL A 79 5.04 9.05 -1.73
C VAL A 79 4.19 10.31 -1.90
N VAL A 80 4.11 10.84 -3.13
CA VAL A 80 3.31 12.04 -3.42
C VAL A 80 1.81 11.77 -3.22
N ALA A 81 1.29 10.64 -3.68
CA ALA A 81 -0.13 10.29 -3.55
C ALA A 81 -0.53 9.98 -2.11
N ALA A 82 0.39 9.47 -1.28
CA ALA A 82 0.10 9.12 0.11
C ALA A 82 -0.24 10.36 0.97
N LEU A 83 0.26 11.54 0.62
CA LEU A 83 0.01 12.77 1.37
C LEU A 83 -1.47 13.22 1.33
N PRO A 84 -2.10 13.47 0.16
CA PRO A 84 -3.51 13.82 0.11
C PRO A 84 -4.40 12.69 0.64
N LEU A 85 -4.04 11.42 0.42
CA LEU A 85 -4.78 10.28 0.97
C LEU A 85 -4.73 10.25 2.50
N SER A 86 -3.58 10.55 3.11
CA SER A 86 -3.45 10.62 4.57
C SER A 86 -4.24 11.77 5.16
N TRP A 87 -4.27 12.92 4.48
CA TRP A 87 -5.13 14.04 4.86
C TRP A 87 -6.61 13.65 4.82
N MET A 88 -7.07 13.06 3.72
CA MET A 88 -8.46 12.63 3.58
C MET A 88 -8.85 11.59 4.64
N ALA A 89 -7.97 10.61 4.90
CA ALA A 89 -8.19 9.59 5.91
C ALA A 89 -8.31 10.21 7.32
N THR A 90 -7.40 11.12 7.69
CA THR A 90 -7.45 11.76 9.01
C THR A 90 -8.65 12.69 9.17
N MET A 91 -9.08 13.38 8.11
CA MET A 91 -10.34 14.14 8.13
C MET A 91 -11.56 13.23 8.28
N SER A 92 -11.60 12.09 7.57
CA SER A 92 -12.67 11.10 7.72
C SER A 92 -12.73 10.54 9.15
N ILE A 93 -11.59 10.22 9.75
CA ILE A 93 -11.50 9.75 11.15
C ILE A 93 -12.02 10.82 12.11
N ARG A 94 -11.61 12.08 11.91
CA ARG A 94 -12.07 13.19 12.74
C ARG A 94 -13.59 13.38 12.64
N HIS A 95 -14.16 13.29 11.44
CA HIS A 95 -15.59 13.45 11.22
C HIS A 95 -16.41 12.26 11.77
N THR A 96 -15.86 11.05 11.70
CA THR A 96 -16.58 9.82 12.10
C THR A 96 -16.47 9.54 13.60
N PHE A 97 -15.29 9.75 14.18
CA PHE A 97 -14.97 9.35 15.56
C PHE A 97 -14.59 10.52 16.48
N GLY A 98 -14.54 11.75 15.96
CA GLY A 98 -14.10 12.92 16.73
C GLY A 98 -12.60 12.96 17.05
N LEU A 99 -11.83 11.93 16.65
CA LEU A 99 -10.41 11.78 16.96
C LEU A 99 -9.55 12.71 16.09
N ARG A 100 -8.66 13.46 16.73
CA ARG A 100 -7.68 14.31 16.04
C ARG A 100 -6.40 13.53 15.80
N VAL A 101 -6.26 12.98 14.59
CA VAL A 101 -5.03 12.33 14.13
C VAL A 101 -4.23 13.33 13.30
N SER A 102 -2.92 13.46 13.57
CA SER A 102 -2.03 14.30 12.76
C SER A 102 -1.89 13.71 11.34
N PRO A 103 -2.22 14.47 10.28
CA PRO A 103 -2.03 14.02 8.90
C PRO A 103 -0.57 13.65 8.61
N TRP A 104 0.38 14.37 9.21
CA TRP A 104 1.81 14.13 9.03
C TRP A 104 2.29 12.85 9.71
N ALA A 105 1.78 12.56 10.91
CA ALA A 105 2.09 11.30 11.59
C ALA A 105 1.51 10.12 10.81
N PHE A 106 0.26 10.24 10.34
CA PHE A 106 -0.41 9.22 9.54
C PHE A 106 0.24 9.00 8.17
N TYR A 107 0.65 10.09 7.51
CA TYR A 107 1.46 10.05 6.29
C TYR A 107 2.80 9.36 6.53
N GLY A 108 3.47 9.71 7.63
CA GLY A 108 4.65 9.01 8.11
C GLY A 108 4.41 7.52 8.15
N VAL A 109 3.33 7.08 8.81
CA VAL A 109 2.85 5.68 8.91
C VAL A 109 2.70 4.99 7.56
N MET A 110 2.11 5.68 6.59
CA MET A 110 1.87 5.11 5.27
C MET A 110 3.17 4.96 4.46
N VAL A 111 4.08 5.93 4.54
CA VAL A 111 5.24 5.98 3.64
C VAL A 111 6.47 5.24 4.18
N SER A 112 6.62 5.06 5.50
CA SER A 112 7.79 4.32 6.00
C SER A 112 7.65 2.82 5.71
N PRO A 113 8.70 2.19 5.16
CA PRO A 113 8.77 0.74 5.04
C PRO A 113 8.95 0.03 6.40
N PHE A 114 9.22 0.77 7.48
CA PHE A 114 9.47 0.21 8.81
C PHE A 114 8.50 0.77 9.84
N PRO A 115 7.57 -0.04 10.38
CA PRO A 115 6.66 0.36 11.45
C PRO A 115 7.37 0.68 12.77
N TRP A 116 8.67 0.37 12.89
CA TRP A 116 9.42 0.46 14.14
C TRP A 116 9.74 1.89 14.58
N SER A 117 9.86 2.84 13.65
CA SER A 117 10.14 4.25 13.99
C SER A 117 8.95 4.99 14.61
N TYR A 118 7.75 4.40 14.62
CA TYR A 118 6.54 4.99 15.23
C TYR A 118 6.45 4.77 16.73
N PHE A 119 7.16 3.77 17.27
CA PHE A 119 7.15 3.43 18.69
C PHE A 119 8.36 4.00 19.44
N ILE A 120 9.23 4.76 18.76
CA ILE A 120 10.35 5.47 19.36
C ILE A 120 9.91 6.92 19.61
N ARG A 121 8.95 7.12 20.51
CA ARG A 121 8.70 8.38 21.21
C ARG A 121 8.12 8.11 22.57
#